data_AF-A0A7C5RDB7-F1
#
_entry.id   AF-A0A7C5RDB7-F1
#
_cell.length_a   1.000
_cell.length_b   1.000
_cell.length_c   1.000
_cell.angle_alpha   90.00
_cell.angle_beta   90.00
_cell.angle_gamma   90.00
#
_symmetry.space_group_name_H-M   'P 1'
#
loop_
_entity.id
_entity.type
_entity.pdbx_description
1 polymer ?
#
loop_
_entity_poly.entity_id
_entity_poly.type
_entity_poly.pdbx_seq_one_letter_code
_entity_poly.pdbx_strand_id
1 'polypeptide(L)'
;MLFLFVDGLGLGEALEDLFPLLLELKPKALDATLGVEGLPQSGTGQTALLTGVNAARLLGHHQGPFPSPRLRPLLRRSLYAWAQEKGLKVLHANAYRPEYLARATEGRRLMLSAFAQAALLAGLPLLPLDHPLA
;
A
#
# COMPACT_ATOMS: atom_id res chain seq x y z
N MET A 1 -5.66 8.44 14.04
CA MET A 1 -4.80 8.69 12.86
C MET A 1 -5.51 8.07 11.66
N LEU A 2 -5.69 8.84 10.58
CA LEU A 2 -6.23 8.35 9.32
C LEU A 2 -5.09 8.32 8.30
N PHE A 3 -4.92 7.19 7.60
CA PHE A 3 -3.97 7.04 6.51
C PHE A 3 -4.75 6.71 5.25
N LEU A 4 -4.87 7.67 4.34
CA LEU A 4 -5.55 7.51 3.05
C LEU A 4 -4.50 7.28 1.97
N PHE A 5 -4.61 6.17 1.25
CA PHE A 5 -3.78 5.85 0.11
C PHE A 5 -4.65 5.72 -1.14
N VAL A 6 -4.29 6.47 -2.18
CA VAL A 6 -4.99 6.46 -3.46
C VAL A 6 -3.99 5.99 -4.51
N ASP A 7 -4.21 4.81 -5.08
CA ASP A 7 -3.42 4.29 -6.19
C ASP A 7 -3.94 4.82 -7.53
N GLY A 8 -3.06 4.95 -8.52
CA GLY A 8 -3.44 5.37 -9.88
C GLY A 8 -3.89 6.82 -10.03
N LEU A 9 -3.65 7.68 -9.02
CA LEU A 9 -3.94 9.11 -9.12
C LEU A 9 -2.90 9.82 -10.00
N GLY A 10 -3.27 10.12 -11.24
CA GLY A 10 -2.43 10.92 -12.15
C GLY A 10 -2.48 12.41 -11.78
N LEU A 11 -1.32 13.07 -11.86
CA LEU A 11 -1.24 14.54 -11.78
C LEU A 11 -1.57 15.10 -13.18
N GLY A 12 -2.76 15.66 -13.34
CA GLY A 12 -3.21 16.30 -14.57
C GLY A 12 -4.26 17.38 -14.26
N GLU A 13 -4.68 18.13 -15.27
CA GLU A 13 -5.64 19.25 -15.11
C GLU A 13 -6.94 18.82 -14.41
N ALA A 14 -7.37 17.56 -14.63
CA ALA A 14 -8.55 17.00 -13.99
C ALA A 14 -8.41 16.78 -12.46
N LEU A 15 -7.21 16.87 -11.87
CA LEU A 15 -7.01 16.66 -10.44
C LEU A 15 -7.72 17.74 -9.61
N GLU A 16 -7.67 18.98 -10.08
CA GLU A 16 -8.32 20.13 -9.41
C GLU A 16 -9.85 19.97 -9.41
N ASP A 17 -10.40 19.51 -10.54
CA ASP A 17 -11.84 19.30 -10.71
C ASP A 17 -12.35 18.07 -9.95
N LEU A 18 -11.59 16.96 -9.98
CA LEU A 18 -12.01 15.68 -9.39
C LEU A 18 -11.79 15.61 -7.87
N PHE A 19 -10.77 16.31 -7.36
CA PHE A 19 -10.37 16.23 -5.96
C PHE A 19 -10.10 17.61 -5.34
N PRO A 20 -11.07 18.56 -5.39
CA PRO A 20 -10.86 19.93 -4.90
C PRO A 20 -10.44 19.97 -3.42
N LEU A 21 -11.03 19.10 -2.59
CA LEU A 21 -10.70 19.00 -1.16
C LEU A 21 -9.31 18.43 -0.88
N LEU A 22 -8.72 17.65 -1.80
CA LEU A 22 -7.37 17.12 -1.63
C LEU A 22 -6.33 18.26 -1.69
N LEU A 23 -6.57 19.26 -2.54
CA LEU A 23 -5.67 20.39 -2.71
C LEU A 23 -5.71 21.37 -1.53
N GLU A 24 -6.83 21.44 -0.82
CA GLU A 24 -6.93 22.18 0.45
C GLU A 24 -5.93 21.67 1.51
N LEU A 25 -5.56 20.38 1.45
CA LEU A 25 -4.54 19.79 2.33
C LEU A 25 -3.10 20.24 1.99
N LYS A 26 -2.91 21.05 0.94
CA LYS A 26 -1.62 21.56 0.46
C LYS A 26 -0.59 20.44 0.30
N PRO A 27 -0.87 19.42 -0.55
CA PRO A 27 -0.01 18.26 -0.70
C PRO A 27 1.39 18.68 -1.15
N LYS A 28 2.39 17.91 -0.72
CA LYS A 28 3.78 18.08 -1.14
C LYS A 28 4.19 16.92 -2.01
N ALA A 29 4.75 17.23 -3.17
CA ALA A 29 5.37 16.21 -4.01
C ALA A 29 6.56 15.61 -3.27
N LEU A 30 6.70 14.28 -3.37
CA LEU A 30 7.83 13.53 -2.87
C LEU A 30 8.55 12.87 -4.04
N ASP A 31 9.86 12.69 -3.91
CA ASP A 31 10.63 11.91 -4.87
C ASP A 31 10.28 10.42 -4.76
N ALA A 32 9.48 9.93 -5.70
CA ALA A 32 9.06 8.53 -5.75
C ALA A 32 10.21 7.56 -6.07
N THR A 33 11.33 8.05 -6.62
CA THR A 33 12.50 7.21 -6.93
C THR A 33 13.29 6.84 -5.67
N LEU A 34 13.14 7.61 -4.59
CA LEU A 34 13.87 7.43 -3.33
C LEU A 34 15.40 7.33 -3.55
N GLY A 35 15.91 8.08 -4.53
CA GLY A 35 17.33 8.05 -4.92
C GLY A 35 17.80 6.76 -5.59
N VAL A 36 16.90 5.92 -6.11
CA VAL A 36 17.22 4.71 -6.87
C VAL A 36 16.82 4.90 -8.33
N GLU A 37 17.74 4.65 -9.24
CA GLU A 37 17.52 4.80 -10.69
C GLU A 37 16.37 3.90 -11.20
N GLY A 38 15.66 4.40 -12.21
CA GLY A 38 14.58 3.70 -12.91
C GLY A 38 13.19 4.22 -12.57
N LEU A 39 12.18 3.66 -13.25
CA LEU A 39 10.79 4.04 -13.05
C LEU A 39 10.30 3.54 -11.68
N PRO A 40 9.78 4.40 -10.78
CA PRO A 40 9.26 3.95 -9.50
C PRO A 40 8.10 2.98 -9.69
N GLN A 41 8.03 1.97 -8.82
CA GLN A 41 7.04 0.90 -8.88
C GLN A 41 6.31 0.71 -7.54
N SER A 42 5.06 0.27 -7.60
CA SER A 42 4.17 0.22 -6.44
C SER A 42 4.62 -0.77 -5.36
N GLY A 43 5.17 -1.93 -5.73
CA GLY A 43 5.61 -2.94 -4.75
C GLY A 43 6.68 -2.39 -3.80
N THR A 44 7.73 -1.75 -4.33
CA THR A 44 8.78 -1.11 -3.53
C THR A 44 8.31 0.20 -2.88
N GLY A 45 7.57 1.04 -3.60
CA GLY A 45 7.08 2.32 -3.06
C GLY A 45 6.12 2.14 -1.87
N GLN A 46 5.12 1.29 -2.00
CA GLN A 46 4.17 1.00 -0.92
C GLN A 46 4.85 0.28 0.26
N THR A 47 5.82 -0.61 0.01
CA THR A 47 6.61 -1.21 1.09
C THR A 47 7.38 -0.14 1.86
N ALA A 48 7.94 0.87 1.18
CA ALA A 48 8.63 1.97 1.84
C ALA A 48 7.68 2.82 2.70
N LEU A 49 6.50 3.16 2.18
CA LEU A 49 5.47 3.88 2.95
C LEU A 49 5.06 3.13 4.22
N LEU A 50 4.85 1.82 4.13
CA LEU A 50 4.40 0.99 5.25
C LEU A 50 5.47 0.71 6.29
N THR A 51 6.75 0.78 5.95
CA THR A 51 7.83 0.27 6.81
C THR A 51 8.87 1.32 7.18
N GLY A 52 8.86 2.48 6.52
CA GLY A 52 9.89 3.51 6.64
C GLY A 52 11.25 3.10 6.05
N VAL A 53 11.35 1.92 5.42
CA VAL A 53 12.59 1.40 4.84
C VAL A 53 12.58 1.58 3.32
N ASN A 54 13.66 2.11 2.75
CA ASN A 54 13.80 2.22 1.30
C ASN A 54 13.95 0.82 0.66
N ALA A 55 12.81 0.24 0.26
CA ALA A 55 12.72 -1.10 -0.31
C ALA A 55 13.37 -1.21 -1.70
N ALA A 56 13.32 -0.15 -2.52
CA ALA A 56 13.99 -0.12 -3.82
C ALA A 56 15.51 -0.26 -3.65
N ARG A 57 16.09 0.45 -2.68
CA ARG A 57 17.51 0.34 -2.34
C ARG A 57 17.88 -1.03 -1.78
N LEU A 58 17.01 -1.63 -0.97
CA LEU A 58 17.20 -3.01 -0.47
C LEU A 58 17.23 -4.04 -1.62
N LEU A 59 16.44 -3.84 -2.68
CA LEU A 59 16.43 -4.72 -3.85
C LEU A 59 17.44 -4.31 -4.93
N GLY A 60 17.99 -3.10 -4.87
CA GLY A 60 18.83 -2.51 -5.91
C GLY A 60 18.06 -2.04 -7.16
N HIS A 61 16.72 -2.09 -7.15
CA HIS A 61 15.86 -1.67 -8.25
C HIS A 61 14.42 -1.46 -7.78
N HIS A 62 13.61 -0.79 -8.58
CA HIS A 62 12.17 -0.66 -8.37
C HIS A 62 11.43 -1.93 -8.80
N GLN A 63 10.48 -2.40 -8.00
CA GLN A 63 9.71 -3.61 -8.28
C GLN A 63 8.22 -3.41 -8.03
N GLY A 64 7.39 -3.93 -8.93
CA GLY A 64 5.95 -3.95 -8.82
C GLY A 64 5.29 -4.88 -9.85
N PRO A 65 3.95 -4.97 -9.85
CA PRO A 65 3.05 -4.29 -8.91
C PRO A 65 2.97 -4.94 -7.53
N PHE A 66 3.42 -6.20 -7.40
CA PHE A 66 3.36 -6.96 -6.15
C PHE A 66 4.74 -7.09 -5.50
N PRO A 67 4.87 -6.91 -4.17
CA PRO A 67 6.15 -7.05 -3.50
C PRO A 67 6.65 -8.49 -3.55
N SER A 68 7.94 -8.67 -3.84
CA SER A 68 8.56 -9.99 -3.83
C SER A 68 8.66 -10.59 -2.43
N PRO A 69 8.88 -11.92 -2.32
CA PRO A 69 9.10 -12.58 -1.04
C PRO A 69 10.24 -11.96 -0.19
N ARG A 70 11.23 -11.33 -0.84
CA ARG A 70 12.35 -10.64 -0.16
C ARG A 70 11.89 -9.42 0.66
N LEU A 71 10.75 -8.82 0.33
CA LEU A 71 10.18 -7.69 1.06
C LEU A 71 9.27 -8.12 2.22
N ARG A 72 8.86 -9.40 2.26
CA ARG A 72 7.96 -9.94 3.30
C ARG A 72 8.45 -9.72 4.74
N PRO A 73 9.76 -9.83 5.07
CA PRO A 73 10.25 -9.51 6.41
C PRO A 73 10.04 -8.04 6.81
N LEU A 74 10.10 -7.11 5.85
CA LEU A 74 9.80 -5.69 6.12
C LEU A 74 8.30 -5.50 6.37
N LEU A 75 7.44 -6.10 5.55
CA LEU A 75 5.98 -5.98 5.68
C LEU A 75 5.44 -6.56 7.00
N ARG A 76 6.13 -7.54 7.61
CA ARG A 76 5.82 -8.04 8.96
C ARG A 76 6.00 -6.98 10.05
N ARG A 77 6.79 -5.95 9.79
CA ARG A 77 7.06 -4.82 10.70
C ARG A 77 6.45 -3.53 10.17
N SER A 78 5.36 -3.66 9.41
CA SER A 78 4.65 -2.53 8.83
C SER A 78 4.00 -1.64 9.89
N LEU A 79 3.51 -0.48 9.46
CA LEU A 79 2.74 0.46 10.26
C LEU A 79 1.54 -0.21 10.96
N TYR A 80 0.93 -1.22 10.35
CA TYR A 80 -0.13 -2.02 10.97
C TYR A 80 0.38 -2.79 12.19
N ALA A 81 1.50 -3.53 12.03
CA ALA A 81 2.11 -4.28 13.11
C ALA A 81 2.56 -3.37 14.25
N TRP A 82 3.23 -2.25 13.92
CA TRP A 82 3.62 -1.25 14.90
C TRP A 82 2.41 -0.69 15.67
N ALA A 83 1.32 -0.35 14.98
CA ALA A 83 0.13 0.20 15.63
C ALA A 83 -0.52 -0.81 16.60
N GLN A 84 -0.59 -2.09 16.21
CA GLN A 84 -1.06 -3.16 17.09
C GLN A 84 -0.14 -3.37 18.29
N GLU A 85 1.18 -3.37 18.11
CA GLU A 85 2.16 -3.45 19.21
C GLU A 85 2.00 -2.30 20.22
N LYS A 86 1.52 -1.14 19.77
CA LYS A 86 1.17 0.01 20.63
C LYS A 86 -0.21 -0.09 21.29
N GLY A 87 -0.94 -1.19 21.09
CA GLY A 87 -2.29 -1.38 21.63
C GLY A 87 -3.36 -0.55 20.93
N LEU A 88 -3.08 -0.02 19.73
CA LEU A 88 -4.05 0.76 18.97
C LEU A 88 -5.01 -0.17 18.23
N LYS A 89 -6.26 0.27 18.08
CA LYS A 89 -7.23 -0.37 17.19
C LYS A 89 -6.90 -0.01 15.74
N VAL A 90 -6.82 -1.02 14.88
CA VAL A 90 -6.43 -0.87 13.48
C VAL A 90 -7.51 -1.47 12.58
N LEU A 91 -7.87 -0.72 11.53
CA LEU A 91 -8.80 -1.15 10.50
C LEU A 91 -8.13 -1.00 9.13
N HIS A 92 -8.19 -2.04 8.32
CA HIS A 92 -7.78 -2.00 6.91
C HIS A 92 -9.04 -1.96 6.03
N ALA A 93 -9.46 -0.74 5.68
CA ALA A 93 -10.66 -0.46 4.89
C ALA A 93 -10.28 -0.21 3.43
N ASN A 94 -10.40 -1.25 2.59
CA ASN A 94 -10.06 -1.18 1.17
C ASN A 94 -11.15 -1.80 0.26
N ALA A 95 -12.28 -2.25 0.83
CA ALA A 95 -13.45 -2.72 0.09
C ALA A 95 -13.17 -3.61 -1.13
N TYR A 96 -12.56 -4.77 -0.91
CA TYR A 96 -12.14 -5.65 -2.01
C TYR A 96 -13.34 -6.30 -2.72
N ARG A 97 -13.28 -6.39 -4.05
CA ARG A 97 -14.21 -7.25 -4.80
C ARG A 97 -13.92 -8.72 -4.51
N PRO A 98 -14.92 -9.57 -4.19
CA PRO A 98 -14.70 -10.98 -3.89
C PRO A 98 -13.93 -11.72 -5.01
N GLU A 99 -14.24 -11.43 -6.27
CA GLU A 99 -13.60 -12.07 -7.43
C GLU A 99 -12.13 -11.67 -7.55
N TYR A 100 -11.78 -10.44 -7.15
CA TYR A 100 -10.38 -10.01 -7.08
C TYR A 100 -9.63 -10.77 -5.99
N LEU A 101 -10.20 -10.91 -4.79
CA LEU A 101 -9.55 -11.64 -3.69
C LEU A 101 -9.28 -13.08 -4.06
N ALA A 102 -10.30 -13.80 -4.56
CA ALA A 102 -10.14 -15.19 -5.01
C ALA A 102 -8.98 -15.34 -6.01
N ARG A 103 -8.95 -14.50 -7.05
CA ARG A 103 -7.86 -14.50 -8.04
C ARG A 103 -6.50 -14.16 -7.43
N ALA A 104 -6.46 -13.24 -6.46
CA ALA A 104 -5.22 -12.75 -5.88
C ALA A 104 -4.59 -13.73 -4.87
N THR A 105 -5.40 -14.59 -4.24
CA THR A 105 -4.95 -15.50 -3.17
C THR A 105 -4.92 -16.98 -3.57
N GLU A 106 -5.76 -17.44 -4.50
CA GLU A 106 -5.89 -18.87 -4.84
C GLU A 106 -4.92 -19.32 -5.95
N GLY A 107 -4.31 -18.37 -6.66
CA GLY A 107 -3.32 -18.67 -7.70
C GLY A 107 -1.98 -19.17 -7.15
N ARG A 108 -1.13 -19.71 -8.04
CA ARG A 108 0.25 -20.12 -7.69
C ARG A 108 1.14 -18.95 -7.22
N ARG A 109 0.79 -17.73 -7.57
CA ARG A 109 1.51 -16.49 -7.21
C ARG A 109 0.56 -15.59 -6.44
N LEU A 110 1.03 -15.08 -5.32
CA LEU A 110 0.30 -14.10 -4.53
C LEU A 110 0.28 -12.75 -5.28
N MET A 111 -0.91 -12.30 -5.69
CA MET A 111 -1.10 -11.05 -6.44
C MET A 111 -1.75 -9.97 -5.56
N LEU A 112 -1.24 -9.86 -4.34
CA LEU A 112 -1.67 -8.87 -3.36
C LEU A 112 -0.70 -7.68 -3.34
N SER A 113 -1.25 -6.47 -3.25
CA SER A 113 -0.48 -5.24 -3.01
C SER A 113 0.29 -5.30 -1.68
N ALA A 114 1.24 -4.38 -1.48
CA ALA A 114 1.97 -4.33 -0.21
C ALA A 114 1.05 -4.06 0.98
N PHE A 115 0.02 -3.21 0.81
CA PHE A 115 -1.01 -2.96 1.83
C PHE A 115 -1.79 -4.22 2.20
N ALA A 116 -2.27 -4.98 1.21
CA ALA A 116 -3.01 -6.21 1.45
C ALA A 116 -2.14 -7.28 2.12
N GLN A 117 -0.89 -7.45 1.66
CA GLN A 117 0.04 -8.40 2.28
C GLN A 117 0.40 -7.99 3.71
N ALA A 118 0.65 -6.70 3.97
CA ALA A 118 0.96 -6.19 5.29
C ALA A 118 -0.23 -6.34 6.26
N ALA A 119 -1.45 -6.10 5.80
CA ALA A 119 -2.67 -6.30 6.58
C ALA A 119 -2.79 -7.77 7.04
N LEU A 120 -2.68 -8.72 6.11
CA LEU A 120 -2.71 -10.15 6.43
C LEU A 120 -1.59 -10.56 7.39
N LEU A 121 -0.37 -10.04 7.20
CA LEU A 121 0.77 -10.31 8.10
C LEU A 121 0.58 -9.74 9.51
N ALA A 122 -0.20 -8.67 9.65
CA ALA A 122 -0.63 -8.09 10.92
C ALA A 122 -1.92 -8.75 11.47
N GLY A 123 -2.41 -9.82 10.85
CA GLY A 123 -3.64 -10.51 11.28
C GLY A 123 -4.93 -9.70 11.04
N LEU A 124 -4.89 -8.67 10.19
CA LEU A 124 -6.07 -7.93 9.77
C LEU A 124 -6.76 -8.64 8.59
N PRO A 125 -8.10 -8.68 8.57
CA PRO A 125 -8.84 -9.26 7.45
C PRO A 125 -8.77 -8.34 6.21
N LEU A 126 -8.90 -8.94 5.02
CA LEU A 126 -9.18 -8.21 3.79
C LEU A 126 -10.70 -8.13 3.63
N LEU A 127 -11.26 -6.97 3.95
CA LEU A 127 -12.71 -6.78 3.99
C LEU A 127 -13.30 -6.69 2.57
N PRO A 128 -14.34 -7.47 2.24
CA PRO A 128 -15.00 -7.36 0.95
C PRO A 128 -15.84 -6.09 0.85
N LEU A 129 -16.19 -5.69 -0.37
CA LEU A 129 -16.92 -4.44 -0.68
C LEU A 129 -18.26 -4.28 0.06
N ASP A 130 -18.93 -5.38 0.39
CA ASP A 130 -20.21 -5.41 1.08
C ASP A 130 -20.09 -5.38 2.61
N HIS A 131 -18.87 -5.43 3.16
CA HIS A 131 -18.66 -5.42 4.60
C HIS A 131 -18.87 -3.99 5.18
N PRO A 132 -19.59 -3.81 6.29
CA PRO A 132 -20.00 -2.50 6.81
C PRO A 132 -18.86 -1.59 7.31
N LEU A 133 -17.66 -2.16 7.49
CA LEU A 133 -16.44 -1.43 7.88
C LEU A 133 -15.42 -1.31 6.73
N ALA A 134 -15.78 -1.73 5.52
CA ALA A 134 -14.87 -1.79 4.39
C ALA A 134 -14.55 -0.43 3.77
#